data_AF-A0A7Y1TYX2-F1
#
_entry.id   AF-A0A7Y1TYX2-F1
#
_cell.length_a   1.000
_cell.length_b   1.000
_cell.length_c   1.000
_cell.angle_alpha   90.00
_cell.angle_beta   90.00
_cell.angle_gamma   90.00
#
_symmetry.space_group_name_H-M   'P 1'
#
loop_
_entity.id
_entity.type
_entity.pdbx_description
1 polymer ?
#
loop_
_entity_poly.entity_id
_entity_poly.type
_entity_poly.pdbx_seq_one_letter_code
_entity_poly.pdbx_strand_id
1 'polypeptide(L)'
;VESIKSATELRLDYLRYQQRFYQNSLESAARYPTKAWVFSAPNDPVRLNLFVELLNFHRIKTYRLSRNIDVDGNEFTAGDSIIVPSSQSQHLLIRSIFETVTEFEDATFYDVSTWTMPPAFGLSFAPLLGRSYRDSLVGETISSVPTVAPEPRESRYGYVFEWQPYYAPRALQRVLEDGLLAKVATRPFTGTTLTGTKEFARGSIMVPLDRQEKSRDQIFELMQTIAAADHVSVYPLASGRSATGTEGIDAGGPSFRALQVPTVLLAIGDEQNLYDAGEVWHLLDFRMDMPVTLRDRSTLKDVDWSRYTHIVFPSGDYEDFEPDYLDRLRLWVNEGGTLIGMRKAVPWVRANTLDWIDPDDLEAIAAREAEIAAETKEEEPLERLSYDDKDRFDAVDVIGGAIFTADLDDAHPLGFGFKGRRLYLHKNIKEPLLPTDNPFGTVIAYSQDPVYSGYVSDKNRDALAGTPALIAERSNKGSIILFADNPNFRGYWYGTNKLFMNALFFSTVFDEPEDE
;
A
#
# COMPACT_ATOMS: atom_id res chain seq x y z
N VAL A 1 -31.44 30.99 0.46
CA VAL A 1 -32.57 31.39 1.33
C VAL A 1 -33.69 30.36 1.28
N GLU A 2 -34.08 29.85 0.11
CA GLU A 2 -35.09 28.78 -0.01
C GLU A 2 -34.67 27.46 0.65
N SER A 3 -33.43 27.00 0.49
CA SER A 3 -32.96 25.75 1.13
C SER A 3 -33.03 25.78 2.67
N ILE A 4 -32.80 26.97 3.28
CA ILE A 4 -32.90 27.16 4.73
C ILE A 4 -34.37 27.20 5.17
N LYS A 5 -35.23 27.83 4.35
CA LYS A 5 -36.68 27.86 4.58
C LYS A 5 -37.31 26.47 4.47
N SER A 6 -36.96 25.70 3.45
CA SER A 6 -37.36 24.30 3.31
C SER A 6 -36.82 23.43 4.46
N ALA A 7 -35.58 23.63 4.89
CA ALA A 7 -35.03 22.90 6.05
C ALA A 7 -35.75 23.23 7.37
N THR A 8 -36.25 24.46 7.53
CA THR A 8 -37.02 24.86 8.72
C THR A 8 -38.47 24.34 8.66
N GLU A 9 -39.10 24.37 7.49
CA GLU A 9 -40.44 23.82 7.27
C GLU A 9 -40.47 22.28 7.43
N LEU A 10 -39.44 21.59 6.94
CA LEU A 10 -39.30 20.13 7.03
C LEU A 10 -38.59 19.65 8.31
N ARG A 11 -38.27 20.54 9.25
CA ARG A 11 -37.48 20.21 10.45
C ARG A 11 -38.03 19.01 11.21
N LEU A 12 -39.34 18.97 11.46
CA LEU A 12 -39.96 17.87 12.20
C LEU A 12 -39.89 16.55 11.43
N ASP A 13 -40.00 16.59 10.11
CA ASP A 13 -39.96 15.39 9.28
C ASP A 13 -38.54 14.82 9.17
N TYR A 14 -37.52 15.68 9.06
CA TYR A 14 -36.13 15.26 9.14
C TYR A 14 -35.77 14.66 10.50
N LEU A 15 -36.22 15.29 11.60
CA LEU A 15 -35.98 14.75 12.95
C LEU A 15 -36.68 13.40 13.16
N ARG A 16 -37.92 13.25 12.69
CA ARG A 16 -38.65 11.96 12.73
C ARG A 16 -38.00 10.91 11.83
N TYR A 17 -37.50 11.30 10.66
CA TYR A 17 -36.76 10.41 9.77
C TYR A 17 -35.49 9.89 10.47
N GLN A 18 -34.69 10.80 11.06
CA GLN A 18 -33.49 10.42 11.79
C GLN A 18 -33.79 9.52 12.99
N GLN A 19 -34.84 9.83 13.77
CA GLN A 19 -35.26 8.98 14.89
C GLN A 19 -35.66 7.58 14.42
N ARG A 20 -36.51 7.48 13.39
CA ARG A 20 -36.94 6.20 12.82
C ARG A 20 -35.77 5.41 12.24
N PHE A 21 -34.84 6.07 11.57
CA PHE A 21 -33.63 5.45 11.03
C PHE A 21 -32.85 4.72 12.13
N TYR A 22 -32.58 5.37 13.26
CA TYR A 22 -31.83 4.74 14.36
C TYR A 22 -32.64 3.70 15.15
N GLN A 23 -33.95 3.88 15.30
CA GLN A 23 -34.82 2.86 15.91
C GLN A 23 -34.83 1.58 15.07
N ASN A 24 -35.06 1.72 13.77
CA ASN A 24 -35.08 0.60 12.82
C ASN A 24 -33.70 -0.07 12.70
N SER A 25 -32.61 0.69 12.88
CA SER A 25 -31.23 0.19 12.87
C SER A 25 -31.01 -0.91 13.93
N LEU A 26 -31.51 -0.72 15.16
CA LEU A 26 -31.39 -1.71 16.23
C LEU A 26 -32.26 -2.96 16.01
N GLU A 27 -33.48 -2.78 15.48
CA GLU A 27 -34.34 -3.90 15.10
C GLU A 27 -33.72 -4.73 13.96
N SER A 28 -33.10 -4.05 12.98
CA SER A 28 -32.36 -4.68 11.91
C SER A 28 -31.17 -5.48 12.45
N ALA A 29 -30.40 -4.89 13.38
CA ALA A 29 -29.27 -5.56 14.02
C ALA A 29 -29.66 -6.85 14.75
N ALA A 30 -30.83 -6.86 15.42
CA ALA A 30 -31.34 -8.03 16.11
C ALA A 30 -31.60 -9.21 15.15
N ARG A 31 -32.13 -8.93 13.96
CA ARG A 31 -32.43 -9.93 12.91
C ARG A 31 -31.23 -10.28 12.04
N TYR A 32 -30.19 -9.46 12.04
CA TYR A 32 -29.03 -9.63 11.16
C TYR A 32 -28.15 -10.84 11.57
N PRO A 33 -27.67 -11.68 10.61
CA PRO A 33 -26.95 -12.92 10.94
C PRO A 33 -25.61 -12.73 11.65
N THR A 34 -24.83 -11.71 11.25
CA THR A 34 -23.50 -11.43 11.82
C THR A 34 -23.63 -10.57 13.07
N LYS A 35 -23.34 -11.16 14.23
CA LYS A 35 -23.56 -10.54 15.55
C LYS A 35 -22.41 -9.65 16.00
N ALA A 36 -21.22 -9.90 15.50
CA ALA A 36 -20.06 -9.04 15.72
C ALA A 36 -19.03 -9.24 14.59
N TRP A 37 -18.05 -8.34 14.54
CA TRP A 37 -16.84 -8.47 13.74
C TRP A 37 -15.63 -8.51 14.67
N VAL A 38 -14.65 -9.36 14.35
CA VAL A 38 -13.35 -9.38 15.01
C VAL A 38 -12.29 -8.96 14.01
N PHE A 39 -11.30 -8.17 14.44
CA PHE A 39 -10.19 -7.76 13.59
C PHE A 39 -8.89 -7.55 14.38
N SER A 40 -7.76 -7.63 13.68
CA SER A 40 -6.43 -7.39 14.22
C SER A 40 -5.48 -6.85 13.14
N ALA A 41 -4.40 -6.22 13.58
CA ALA A 41 -3.26 -5.83 12.73
C ALA A 41 -2.00 -6.48 13.32
N PRO A 42 -1.72 -7.75 13.01
CA PRO A 42 -0.60 -8.45 13.62
C PRO A 42 0.72 -7.69 13.43
N ASN A 43 1.43 -7.44 14.52
CA ASN A 43 2.69 -6.68 14.56
C ASN A 43 2.62 -5.21 14.10
N ASP A 44 1.42 -4.62 14.01
CA ASP A 44 1.25 -3.21 13.66
C ASP A 44 0.18 -2.52 14.53
N PRO A 45 0.51 -2.20 15.79
CA PRO A 45 -0.44 -1.55 16.71
C PRO A 45 -0.87 -0.17 16.23
N VAL A 46 -0.10 0.49 15.37
CA VAL A 46 -0.42 1.81 14.81
C VAL A 46 -1.60 1.71 13.85
N ARG A 47 -1.56 0.81 12.86
CA ARG A 47 -2.71 0.61 11.96
C ARG A 47 -3.96 0.16 12.70
N LEU A 48 -3.80 -0.68 13.72
CA LEU A 48 -4.92 -1.08 14.58
C LEU A 48 -5.52 0.12 15.31
N ASN A 49 -4.67 0.98 15.90
CA ASN A 49 -5.12 2.19 16.58
C ASN A 49 -5.85 3.15 15.63
N LEU A 50 -5.29 3.41 14.45
CA LEU A 50 -5.90 4.29 13.44
C LEU A 50 -7.30 3.81 13.03
N PHE A 51 -7.49 2.50 12.89
CA PHE A 51 -8.81 1.95 12.59
C PHE A 51 -9.77 2.06 13.78
N VAL A 52 -9.30 1.82 15.01
CA VAL A 52 -10.09 2.03 16.23
C VAL A 52 -10.50 3.50 16.39
N GLU A 53 -9.60 4.45 16.11
CA GLU A 53 -9.89 5.89 16.11
C GLU A 53 -10.95 6.26 15.08
N LEU A 54 -10.87 5.71 13.85
CA LEU A 54 -11.90 5.90 12.82
C LEU A 54 -13.27 5.40 13.29
N LEU A 55 -13.34 4.20 13.85
CA LEU A 55 -14.59 3.64 14.38
C LEU A 55 -15.15 4.52 15.51
N ASN A 56 -14.29 4.95 16.44
CA ASN A 56 -14.68 5.81 17.55
C ASN A 56 -15.12 7.21 17.10
N PHE A 57 -14.49 7.78 16.07
CA PHE A 57 -14.91 9.03 15.43
C PHE A 57 -16.36 8.93 14.92
N HIS A 58 -16.72 7.79 14.34
CA HIS A 58 -18.08 7.47 13.92
C HIS A 58 -19.00 6.95 15.04
N ARG A 59 -18.55 7.02 16.31
CA ARG A 59 -19.30 6.57 17.50
C ARG A 59 -19.66 5.08 17.47
N ILE A 60 -18.84 4.27 16.83
CA ILE A 60 -18.90 2.81 16.88
C ILE A 60 -18.04 2.37 18.06
N LYS A 61 -18.65 1.72 19.06
CA LYS A 61 -17.95 1.20 20.22
C LYS A 61 -17.13 -0.02 19.83
N THR A 62 -15.88 -0.01 20.27
CA THR A 62 -14.89 -1.07 20.08
C THR A 62 -14.51 -1.66 21.43
N TYR A 63 -14.19 -2.96 21.45
CA TYR A 63 -13.88 -3.69 22.67
C TYR A 63 -12.69 -4.59 22.46
N ARG A 64 -11.91 -4.87 23.51
CA ARG A 64 -10.93 -5.95 23.48
C ARG A 64 -11.63 -7.29 23.32
N LEU A 65 -11.02 -8.18 22.55
CA LEU A 65 -11.41 -9.58 22.54
C LEU A 65 -11.02 -10.21 23.90
N SER A 66 -11.95 -10.89 24.57
CA SER A 66 -11.73 -11.38 25.93
C SER A 66 -10.92 -12.69 26.03
N ARG A 67 -10.88 -13.48 24.96
CA ARG A 67 -10.14 -14.74 24.86
C ARG A 67 -9.81 -15.04 23.41
N ASN A 68 -8.78 -15.86 23.18
CA ASN A 68 -8.42 -16.28 21.83
C ASN A 68 -9.57 -17.05 21.16
N ILE A 69 -9.75 -16.80 19.86
CA ILE A 69 -10.71 -17.51 19.02
C ILE A 69 -10.07 -17.85 17.68
N ASP A 70 -10.59 -18.88 17.04
CA ASP A 70 -10.33 -19.18 15.63
C ASP A 70 -11.63 -19.01 14.85
N VAL A 71 -11.56 -18.32 13.71
CA VAL A 71 -12.69 -18.14 12.79
C VAL A 71 -12.25 -18.54 11.39
N ASP A 72 -12.71 -19.71 10.96
CA ASP A 72 -12.41 -20.30 9.65
C ASP A 72 -10.90 -20.41 9.38
N GLY A 73 -10.12 -20.81 10.40
CA GLY A 73 -8.66 -20.96 10.31
C GLY A 73 -7.87 -19.67 10.53
N ASN A 74 -8.55 -18.55 10.83
CA ASN A 74 -7.91 -17.30 11.21
C ASN A 74 -7.90 -17.16 12.74
N GLU A 75 -6.71 -17.18 13.33
CA GLU A 75 -6.52 -16.98 14.76
C GLU A 75 -6.57 -15.49 15.15
N PHE A 76 -7.35 -15.19 16.19
CA PHE A 76 -7.42 -13.88 16.83
C PHE A 76 -7.09 -14.01 18.30
N THR A 77 -6.10 -13.28 18.79
CA THR A 77 -5.67 -13.36 20.20
C THR A 77 -6.29 -12.24 21.04
N ALA A 78 -6.56 -12.50 22.32
CA ALA A 78 -7.11 -11.49 23.23
C ALA A 78 -6.19 -10.27 23.40
N GLY A 79 -4.87 -10.43 23.23
CA GLY A 79 -3.90 -9.36 23.42
C GLY A 79 -3.90 -8.31 22.30
N ASP A 80 -4.22 -8.71 21.08
CA ASP A 80 -4.01 -7.91 19.86
C ASP A 80 -5.25 -7.77 18.96
N SER A 81 -6.39 -8.34 19.36
CA SER A 81 -7.61 -8.33 18.57
C SER A 81 -8.73 -7.53 19.21
N ILE A 82 -9.52 -6.88 18.36
CA ILE A 82 -10.64 -6.02 18.70
C ILE A 82 -11.94 -6.66 18.22
N ILE A 83 -13.00 -6.55 19.00
CA ILE A 83 -14.35 -7.00 18.66
C ILE A 83 -15.32 -5.82 18.61
N VAL A 84 -16.16 -5.80 17.57
CA VAL A 84 -17.21 -4.80 17.35
C VAL A 84 -18.56 -5.52 17.26
N PRO A 85 -19.38 -5.48 18.32
CA PRO A 85 -20.74 -5.98 18.26
C PRO A 85 -21.57 -5.18 17.23
N SER A 86 -22.37 -5.89 16.43
CA SER A 86 -23.23 -5.30 15.40
C SER A 86 -24.45 -4.58 15.99
N SER A 87 -24.84 -4.91 17.23
CA SER A 87 -26.01 -4.36 17.92
C SER A 87 -25.71 -2.98 18.53
N GLN A 88 -25.52 -1.99 17.64
CA GLN A 88 -25.25 -0.60 17.99
C GLN A 88 -26.13 0.32 17.14
N SER A 89 -26.30 1.58 17.56
CA SER A 89 -27.04 2.58 16.79
C SER A 89 -26.49 2.75 15.37
N GLN A 90 -25.17 2.61 15.19
CA GLN A 90 -24.46 2.67 13.92
C GLN A 90 -24.48 1.35 13.13
N HIS A 91 -25.42 0.43 13.38
CA HIS A 91 -25.45 -0.91 12.77
C HIS A 91 -25.26 -0.90 11.24
N LEU A 92 -25.97 -0.04 10.52
CA LEU A 92 -25.86 0.05 9.06
C LEU A 92 -24.46 0.51 8.60
N LEU A 93 -23.83 1.44 9.33
CA LEU A 93 -22.46 1.87 9.04
C LEU A 93 -21.45 0.77 9.37
N ILE A 94 -21.63 0.04 10.47
CA ILE A 94 -20.82 -1.14 10.80
C ILE A 94 -20.89 -2.15 9.66
N ARG A 95 -22.10 -2.40 9.11
CA ARG A 95 -22.27 -3.25 7.94
C ARG A 95 -21.48 -2.71 6.74
N SER A 96 -21.64 -1.44 6.36
CA SER A 96 -20.89 -0.85 5.24
C SER A 96 -19.37 -0.94 5.40
N ILE A 97 -18.86 -0.81 6.63
CA ILE A 97 -17.42 -0.87 6.93
C ILE A 97 -16.86 -2.29 6.78
N PHE A 98 -17.61 -3.32 7.17
CA PHE A 98 -17.09 -4.69 7.28
C PHE A 98 -17.63 -5.67 6.23
N GLU A 99 -18.80 -5.42 5.64
CA GLU A 99 -19.39 -6.32 4.65
C GLU A 99 -18.63 -6.27 3.34
N THR A 100 -18.52 -7.45 2.73
CA THR A 100 -18.09 -7.65 1.36
C THR A 100 -19.34 -7.69 0.48
N VAL A 101 -19.41 -6.83 -0.54
CA VAL A 101 -20.58 -6.72 -1.42
C VAL A 101 -20.14 -6.79 -2.87
N THR A 102 -20.69 -7.73 -3.64
CA THR A 102 -20.38 -7.94 -5.06
C THR A 102 -21.62 -7.95 -5.95
N GLU A 103 -22.81 -7.90 -5.35
CA GLU A 103 -24.10 -7.91 -6.05
C GLU A 103 -24.80 -6.56 -5.85
N PHE A 104 -25.27 -5.98 -6.95
CA PHE A 104 -25.90 -4.65 -6.97
C PHE A 104 -27.14 -4.69 -7.86
N GLU A 105 -28.20 -3.98 -7.45
CA GLU A 105 -29.44 -3.86 -8.24
C GLU A 105 -29.24 -2.96 -9.47
N ASP A 106 -28.30 -2.02 -9.39
CA ASP A 106 -27.94 -1.08 -10.47
C ASP A 106 -26.41 -1.09 -10.65
N ALA A 107 -25.96 -1.04 -11.90
CA ALA A 107 -24.56 -1.02 -12.30
C ALA A 107 -23.99 0.40 -12.46
N THR A 108 -24.80 1.43 -12.17
CA THR A 108 -24.42 2.84 -12.36
C THR A 108 -23.64 3.36 -11.15
N PHE A 109 -22.32 3.46 -11.29
CA PHE A 109 -21.43 4.01 -10.25
C PHE A 109 -20.70 5.25 -10.75
N TYR A 110 -20.71 6.32 -9.95
CA TYR A 110 -20.02 7.57 -10.28
C TYR A 110 -18.54 7.58 -9.84
N ASP A 111 -18.14 6.71 -8.91
CA ASP A 111 -16.81 6.76 -8.29
C ASP A 111 -16.39 5.44 -7.61
N VAL A 112 -17.02 5.09 -6.47
CA VAL A 112 -16.67 3.90 -5.66
C VAL A 112 -17.95 3.14 -5.28
N SER A 113 -17.90 1.81 -5.44
CA SER A 113 -19.01 0.87 -5.27
C SER A 113 -18.93 0.09 -3.96
N THR A 114 -17.83 0.23 -3.22
CA THR A 114 -17.59 -0.47 -1.96
C THR A 114 -16.83 0.35 -0.94
N TRP A 115 -17.16 0.14 0.33
CA TRP A 115 -16.57 0.82 1.48
C TRP A 115 -16.06 -0.17 2.53
N THR A 116 -15.72 -1.39 2.13
CA THR A 116 -15.13 -2.40 3.02
C THR A 116 -13.75 -1.91 3.49
N MET A 117 -13.65 -1.41 4.72
CA MET A 117 -12.46 -0.73 5.24
C MET A 117 -11.34 -1.64 5.78
N PRO A 118 -11.59 -2.81 6.40
CA PRO A 118 -10.50 -3.65 6.89
C PRO A 118 -9.44 -3.99 5.82
N PRO A 119 -9.81 -4.31 4.56
CA PRO A 119 -8.86 -4.42 3.45
C PRO A 119 -8.02 -3.15 3.22
N ALA A 120 -8.64 -1.96 3.27
CA ALA A 120 -7.96 -0.68 3.09
C ALA A 120 -6.91 -0.42 4.18
N PHE A 121 -7.09 -0.96 5.38
CA PHE A 121 -6.12 -0.89 6.48
C PHE A 121 -5.15 -2.08 6.51
N GLY A 122 -5.33 -3.08 5.62
CA GLY A 122 -4.56 -4.32 5.62
C GLY A 122 -4.73 -5.12 6.91
N LEU A 123 -5.96 -5.19 7.43
CA LEU A 123 -6.32 -5.90 8.66
C LEU A 123 -6.76 -7.34 8.37
N SER A 124 -6.42 -8.24 9.29
CA SER A 124 -7.10 -9.53 9.39
C SER A 124 -8.45 -9.29 10.06
N PHE A 125 -9.55 -9.81 9.50
CA PHE A 125 -10.88 -9.64 10.07
C PHE A 125 -11.81 -10.79 9.72
N ALA A 126 -12.83 -11.03 10.55
CA ALA A 126 -13.81 -12.08 10.32
C ALA A 126 -15.19 -11.75 10.93
N PRO A 127 -16.30 -12.21 10.30
CA PRO A 127 -17.63 -12.14 10.88
C PRO A 127 -17.83 -13.19 11.98
N LEU A 128 -18.48 -12.79 13.08
CA LEU A 128 -18.97 -13.71 14.11
C LEU A 128 -20.48 -13.89 13.95
N LEU A 129 -20.86 -15.00 13.32
CA LEU A 129 -22.26 -15.41 13.18
C LEU A 129 -22.87 -15.78 14.53
N GLY A 130 -24.21 -15.81 14.63
CA GLY A 130 -24.92 -16.10 15.89
C GLY A 130 -24.47 -17.36 16.65
N ARG A 131 -24.01 -18.41 15.96
CA ARG A 131 -23.46 -19.63 16.58
C ARG A 131 -22.04 -19.47 17.16
N SER A 132 -21.26 -18.55 16.58
CA SER A 132 -19.85 -18.30 16.91
C SER A 132 -19.69 -17.12 17.88
N TYR A 133 -20.73 -16.29 18.04
CA TYR A 133 -20.75 -15.16 18.95
C TYR A 133 -21.31 -15.54 20.33
N ARG A 134 -20.65 -15.06 21.39
CA ARG A 134 -21.14 -15.09 22.77
C ARG A 134 -20.79 -13.77 23.43
N ASP A 135 -21.65 -13.21 24.28
CA ASP A 135 -21.36 -11.95 24.98
C ASP A 135 -20.09 -12.01 25.83
N SER A 136 -19.72 -13.21 26.30
CA SER A 136 -18.44 -13.45 26.99
C SER A 136 -17.19 -13.16 26.15
N LEU A 137 -17.29 -12.98 24.82
CA LEU A 137 -16.19 -12.57 23.95
C LEU A 137 -15.88 -11.08 24.01
N VAL A 138 -16.85 -10.27 24.45
CA VAL A 138 -16.73 -8.81 24.53
C VAL A 138 -16.06 -8.44 25.84
N GLY A 139 -14.83 -7.93 25.75
CA GLY A 139 -14.04 -7.46 26.89
C GLY A 139 -14.26 -5.99 27.21
N GLU A 140 -13.20 -5.33 27.68
CA GLU A 140 -13.21 -3.91 28.02
C GLU A 140 -13.44 -3.03 26.78
N THR A 141 -14.22 -1.96 26.92
CA THR A 141 -14.36 -0.93 25.89
C THR A 141 -13.05 -0.17 25.74
N ILE A 142 -12.62 0.08 24.51
CA ILE A 142 -11.41 0.85 24.24
C ILE A 142 -11.69 2.08 23.38
N SER A 143 -10.96 3.16 23.64
CA SER A 143 -10.96 4.36 22.81
C SER A 143 -9.73 4.45 21.89
N SER A 144 -8.66 3.75 22.26
CA SER A 144 -7.39 3.70 21.54
C SER A 144 -6.63 2.41 21.88
N VAL A 145 -5.62 2.10 21.07
CA VAL A 145 -4.68 1.00 21.27
C VAL A 145 -3.33 1.61 21.65
N PRO A 146 -2.64 1.12 22.70
CA PRO A 146 -1.29 1.57 23.03
C PRO A 146 -0.33 1.32 21.85
N THR A 147 0.33 2.37 21.38
CA THR A 147 1.27 2.32 20.25
C THR A 147 2.72 2.52 20.67
N VAL A 148 2.98 3.17 21.81
CA VAL A 148 4.35 3.51 22.25
C VAL A 148 5.17 2.23 22.46
N ALA A 149 6.31 2.14 21.78
CA ALA A 149 7.23 1.04 21.94
C ALA A 149 8.05 1.21 23.23
N PRO A 150 8.49 0.11 23.87
CA PRO A 150 9.38 0.19 25.03
C PRO A 150 10.68 0.95 24.71
N GLU A 151 11.19 1.68 25.68
CA GLU A 151 12.49 2.36 25.56
C GLU A 151 13.61 1.33 25.30
N PRO A 152 14.45 1.52 24.27
CA PRO A 152 15.54 0.61 23.98
C PRO A 152 16.62 0.68 25.06
N ARG A 153 17.41 -0.40 25.20
CA ARG A 153 18.63 -0.37 26.02
C ARG A 153 19.84 0.02 25.19
N GLU A 154 20.88 0.54 25.83
CA GLU A 154 22.14 0.86 25.16
C GLU A 154 22.80 -0.41 24.58
N SER A 155 23.28 -0.31 23.33
CA SER A 155 23.96 -1.40 22.62
C SER A 155 25.46 -1.15 22.52
N ARG A 156 26.25 -2.22 22.40
CA ARG A 156 27.70 -2.13 22.10
C ARG A 156 28.05 -2.47 20.66
N TYR A 157 27.10 -3.00 19.88
CA TYR A 157 27.32 -3.45 18.52
C TYR A 157 26.48 -2.67 17.50
N GLY A 158 25.17 -2.59 17.74
CA GLY A 158 24.21 -1.99 16.82
C GLY A 158 22.78 -2.19 17.28
N TYR A 159 21.85 -1.63 16.53
CA TYR A 159 20.42 -1.71 16.77
C TYR A 159 19.74 -2.35 15.57
N VAL A 160 18.64 -3.06 15.81
CA VAL A 160 17.76 -3.57 14.75
C VAL A 160 16.32 -3.16 15.06
N PHE A 161 15.59 -2.74 14.03
CA PHE A 161 14.15 -2.63 14.11
C PHE A 161 13.49 -3.35 12.93
N GLU A 162 12.29 -3.89 13.17
CA GLU A 162 11.51 -4.59 12.16
C GLU A 162 10.82 -3.60 11.20
N TRP A 163 10.55 -4.04 9.97
CA TRP A 163 9.99 -3.19 8.93
C TRP A 163 8.46 -3.21 8.87
N GLN A 164 7.83 -4.17 9.53
CA GLN A 164 6.38 -4.38 9.56
C GLN A 164 5.61 -3.18 10.14
N PRO A 165 6.04 -2.52 11.25
CA PRO A 165 5.33 -1.36 11.80
C PRO A 165 5.07 -0.27 10.78
N TYR A 166 3.93 0.42 10.87
CA TYR A 166 3.51 1.41 9.87
C TYR A 166 4.53 2.54 9.67
N TYR A 167 5.10 3.07 10.76
CA TYR A 167 6.08 4.16 10.73
C TYR A 167 7.55 3.71 10.68
N ALA A 168 7.84 2.44 10.41
CA ALA A 168 9.22 2.00 10.16
C ALA A 168 9.93 2.77 9.02
N PRO A 169 9.26 3.18 7.92
CA PRO A 169 9.85 4.05 6.91
C PRO A 169 10.26 5.43 7.44
N ARG A 170 9.43 6.04 8.30
CA ARG A 170 9.77 7.31 8.96
C ARG A 170 10.97 7.15 9.89
N ALA A 171 11.02 6.06 10.66
CA ALA A 171 12.17 5.75 11.51
C ALA A 171 13.46 5.61 10.68
N LEU A 172 13.41 4.90 9.55
CA LEU A 172 14.55 4.75 8.64
C LEU A 172 14.95 6.09 8.00
N GLN A 173 13.99 6.93 7.59
CA GLN A 173 14.29 8.27 7.09
C GLN A 173 15.10 9.05 8.13
N ARG A 174 14.65 9.08 9.39
CA ARG A 174 15.36 9.77 10.47
C ARG A 174 16.79 9.26 10.62
N VAL A 175 17.01 7.94 10.56
CA VAL A 175 18.37 7.36 10.62
C VAL A 175 19.24 7.86 9.48
N LEU A 176 18.73 7.81 8.25
CA LEU A 176 19.52 8.14 7.06
C LEU A 176 19.79 9.64 6.93
N GLU A 177 18.79 10.50 7.21
CA GLU A 177 18.96 11.96 7.20
C GLU A 177 19.90 12.46 8.30
N ASP A 178 19.96 11.73 9.41
CA ASP A 178 20.90 11.98 10.50
C ASP A 178 22.35 11.54 10.17
N GLY A 179 22.59 11.12 8.92
CA GLY A 179 23.89 10.72 8.39
C GLY A 179 24.36 9.35 8.84
N LEU A 180 23.49 8.55 9.45
CA LEU A 180 23.85 7.22 9.93
C LEU A 180 23.77 6.18 8.82
N LEU A 181 24.74 5.28 8.79
CA LEU A 181 24.67 4.08 7.97
C LEU A 181 23.54 3.18 8.47
N ALA A 182 22.70 2.70 7.54
CA ALA A 182 21.71 1.67 7.79
C ALA A 182 21.78 0.59 6.71
N LYS A 183 21.39 -0.64 7.08
CA LYS A 183 21.33 -1.77 6.16
C LYS A 183 20.01 -2.52 6.29
N VAL A 184 19.46 -2.99 5.18
CA VAL A 184 18.28 -3.87 5.15
C VAL A 184 18.69 -5.33 5.10
N ALA A 185 18.06 -6.18 5.90
CA ALA A 185 18.17 -7.62 5.81
C ALA A 185 17.32 -8.15 4.64
N THR A 186 17.95 -8.72 3.61
CA THR A 186 17.25 -9.31 2.45
C THR A 186 16.70 -10.71 2.73
N ARG A 187 17.11 -11.33 3.84
CA ARG A 187 16.68 -12.64 4.31
C ARG A 187 16.35 -12.59 5.80
N PRO A 188 15.45 -13.45 6.32
CA PRO A 188 15.20 -13.56 7.75
C PRO A 188 16.48 -13.98 8.48
N PHE A 189 16.66 -13.51 9.72
CA PHE A 189 17.80 -13.88 10.54
C PHE A 189 17.44 -13.92 12.02
N THR A 190 18.30 -14.57 12.82
CA THR A 190 18.11 -14.70 14.26
C THR A 190 19.20 -13.94 14.99
N GLY A 191 18.85 -12.80 15.57
CA GLY A 191 19.79 -11.94 16.29
C GLY A 191 19.90 -12.29 17.78
N THR A 192 21.11 -12.15 18.33
CA THR A 192 21.33 -12.17 19.78
C THR A 192 21.11 -10.77 20.33
N THR A 193 20.01 -10.54 21.05
CA THR A 193 19.70 -9.26 21.70
C THR A 193 20.11 -9.28 23.18
N LEU A 194 20.13 -8.12 23.84
CA LEU A 194 20.38 -8.04 25.28
C LEU A 194 19.31 -8.70 26.16
N THR A 195 18.15 -9.06 25.59
CA THR A 195 17.05 -9.75 26.28
C THR A 195 16.90 -11.21 25.84
N GLY A 196 17.83 -11.73 25.03
CA GLY A 196 17.78 -13.08 24.50
C GLY A 196 17.73 -13.12 22.97
N THR A 197 17.44 -14.29 22.42
CA THR A 197 17.37 -14.51 20.98
C THR A 197 16.06 -13.99 20.41
N LYS A 198 16.10 -13.34 19.23
CA LYS A 198 14.92 -12.90 18.49
C LYS A 198 15.08 -13.18 17.00
N GLU A 199 14.00 -13.64 16.37
CA GLU A 199 13.89 -13.74 14.92
C GLU A 199 13.42 -12.40 14.33
N PHE A 200 14.03 -12.05 13.21
CA PHE A 200 13.77 -10.84 12.45
C PHE A 200 13.41 -11.20 11.02
N ALA A 201 12.32 -10.62 10.52
CA ALA A 201 11.84 -10.86 9.16
C ALA A 201 12.71 -10.14 8.11
N ARG A 202 12.47 -10.46 6.83
CA ARG A 202 13.00 -9.69 5.69
C ARG A 202 12.59 -8.22 5.82
N GLY A 203 13.45 -7.32 5.38
CA GLY A 203 13.25 -5.88 5.49
C GLY A 203 13.74 -5.29 6.82
N SER A 204 14.05 -6.10 7.84
CA SER A 204 14.55 -5.57 9.12
C SER A 204 15.79 -4.70 8.91
N ILE A 205 15.80 -3.55 9.58
CA ILE A 205 16.82 -2.53 9.42
C ILE A 205 17.85 -2.66 10.53
N MET A 206 19.11 -2.73 10.17
CA MET A 206 20.25 -2.69 11.08
C MET A 206 20.92 -1.31 11.03
N VAL A 207 21.10 -0.71 12.20
CA VAL A 207 21.92 0.49 12.42
C VAL A 207 23.19 0.08 13.18
N PRO A 208 24.33 -0.11 12.50
CA PRO A 208 25.60 -0.41 13.15
C PRO A 208 26.11 0.77 13.99
N LEU A 209 26.89 0.48 15.05
CA LEU A 209 27.65 1.49 15.79
C LEU A 209 29.08 1.69 15.25
N ASP A 210 29.55 0.82 14.35
CA ASP A 210 30.83 0.98 13.69
C ASP A 210 30.72 1.85 12.44
N ARG A 211 31.81 2.54 12.10
CA ARG A 211 31.91 3.40 10.89
C ARG A 211 30.86 4.52 10.82
N GLN A 212 30.37 4.95 11.98
CA GLN A 212 29.51 6.12 12.11
C GLN A 212 30.35 7.34 12.52
N GLU A 213 30.00 8.52 12.00
CA GLU A 213 30.59 9.78 12.46
C GLU A 213 30.02 10.22 13.81
N LYS A 214 28.75 9.89 14.07
CA LYS A 214 28.06 10.21 15.31
C LYS A 214 28.51 9.34 16.49
N SER A 215 28.45 9.92 17.69
CA SER A 215 28.75 9.20 18.92
C SER A 215 27.70 8.13 19.22
N ARG A 216 28.07 7.13 20.02
CA ARG A 216 27.13 6.08 20.46
C ARG A 216 25.95 6.65 21.24
N ASP A 217 26.19 7.68 22.05
CA ASP A 217 25.14 8.35 22.83
C ASP A 217 24.12 9.02 21.91
N GLN A 218 24.59 9.71 20.84
CA GLN A 218 23.71 10.34 19.86
C GLN A 218 22.87 9.31 19.09
N ILE A 219 23.48 8.17 18.70
CA ILE A 219 22.75 7.09 18.04
C ILE A 219 21.71 6.51 19.00
N PHE A 220 22.06 6.32 20.28
CA PHE A 220 21.14 5.81 21.29
C PHE A 220 19.96 6.76 21.54
N GLU A 221 20.19 8.07 21.63
CA GLU A 221 19.13 9.10 21.71
C GLU A 221 18.18 9.04 20.51
N LEU A 222 18.72 8.84 19.30
CA LEU A 222 17.90 8.65 18.10
C LEU A 222 17.05 7.37 18.19
N MET A 223 17.61 6.26 18.67
CA MET A 223 16.85 5.02 18.87
C MET A 223 15.73 5.16 19.89
N GLN A 224 15.93 5.94 20.97
CA GLN A 224 14.88 6.27 21.93
C GLN A 224 13.78 7.11 21.26
N THR A 225 14.17 8.08 20.43
CA THR A 225 13.23 8.90 19.66
C THR A 225 12.38 8.05 18.72
N ILE A 226 12.98 7.10 18.00
CA ILE A 226 12.26 6.15 17.12
C ILE A 226 11.24 5.32 17.91
N ALA A 227 11.62 4.78 19.07
CA ALA A 227 10.70 4.00 19.89
C ALA A 227 9.50 4.82 20.39
N ALA A 228 9.77 6.05 20.85
CA ALA A 228 8.75 6.91 21.42
C ALA A 228 7.84 7.55 20.36
N ALA A 229 8.42 8.18 19.33
CA ALA A 229 7.71 8.97 18.34
C ALA A 229 7.20 8.13 17.17
N ASP A 230 7.94 7.10 16.75
CA ASP A 230 7.61 6.28 15.58
C ASP A 230 6.96 4.94 15.96
N HIS A 231 6.78 4.67 17.25
CA HIS A 231 6.08 3.48 17.72
C HIS A 231 6.73 2.17 17.24
N VAL A 232 8.04 2.22 16.98
CA VAL A 232 8.82 1.12 16.42
C VAL A 232 9.72 0.55 17.51
N SER A 233 9.58 -0.75 17.81
CA SER A 233 10.46 -1.41 18.77
C SER A 233 11.88 -1.50 18.23
N VAL A 234 12.85 -1.01 19.01
CA VAL A 234 14.27 -1.05 18.67
C VAL A 234 15.01 -2.03 19.57
N TYR A 235 15.70 -2.98 18.94
CA TYR A 235 16.35 -4.10 19.60
C TYR A 235 17.87 -3.91 19.62
N PRO A 236 18.51 -3.80 20.79
CA PRO A 236 19.96 -3.72 20.90
C PRO A 236 20.59 -5.10 20.67
N LEU A 237 21.46 -5.19 19.67
CA LEU A 237 22.24 -6.39 19.39
C LEU A 237 23.42 -6.53 20.36
N ALA A 238 23.60 -7.73 20.90
CA ALA A 238 24.76 -8.08 21.70
C ALA A 238 25.99 -8.43 20.83
N SER A 239 25.75 -8.93 19.61
CA SER A 239 26.78 -9.37 18.68
C SER A 239 26.28 -9.35 17.23
N GLY A 240 27.22 -9.31 16.27
CA GLY A 240 26.92 -9.45 14.84
C GLY A 240 26.78 -10.88 14.34
N ARG A 241 27.13 -11.88 15.16
CA ARG A 241 26.97 -13.29 14.84
C ARG A 241 25.52 -13.71 15.03
N SER A 242 25.02 -14.53 14.10
CA SER A 242 23.73 -15.19 14.24
C SER A 242 23.68 -15.99 15.54
N ALA A 243 22.52 -15.95 16.21
CA ALA A 243 22.25 -16.78 17.39
C ALA A 243 22.22 -18.28 17.06
N THR A 244 22.07 -18.66 15.78
CA THR A 244 22.10 -20.05 15.29
C THR A 244 23.49 -20.49 14.81
N GLY A 245 24.54 -19.69 15.03
CA GLY A 245 25.91 -20.03 14.61
C GLY A 245 26.09 -19.96 13.09
N THR A 246 26.84 -20.91 12.52
CA THR A 246 27.24 -20.91 11.09
C THR A 246 26.10 -21.20 10.12
N GLU A 247 24.96 -21.68 10.60
CA GLU A 247 23.77 -21.96 9.78
C GLU A 247 22.90 -20.71 9.56
N GLY A 248 23.11 -19.66 10.36
CA GLY A 248 22.33 -18.43 10.29
C GLY A 248 23.03 -17.29 9.58
N ILE A 249 22.25 -16.25 9.29
CA ILE A 249 22.72 -15.06 8.61
C ILE A 249 23.27 -14.07 9.65
N ASP A 250 24.55 -13.74 9.52
CA ASP A 250 25.21 -12.75 10.36
C ASP A 250 24.77 -11.33 9.98
N ALA A 251 24.61 -10.46 10.98
CA ALA A 251 24.23 -9.05 10.79
C ALA A 251 25.26 -8.24 9.98
N GLY A 252 26.50 -8.74 9.88
CA GLY A 252 27.56 -8.17 9.04
C GLY A 252 27.71 -8.80 7.65
N GLY A 253 26.88 -9.79 7.30
CA GLY A 253 27.02 -10.60 6.09
C GLY A 253 26.46 -9.97 4.80
N PRO A 254 26.62 -10.64 3.64
CA PRO A 254 26.19 -10.13 2.34
C PRO A 254 24.67 -10.00 2.18
N SER A 255 23.88 -10.63 3.06
CA SER A 255 22.42 -10.48 3.10
C SER A 255 21.96 -9.16 3.75
N PHE A 256 22.89 -8.29 4.14
CA PHE A 256 22.60 -6.93 4.58
C PHE A 256 23.06 -5.93 3.51
N ARG A 257 22.11 -5.31 2.83
CA ARG A 257 22.37 -4.32 1.76
C ARG A 257 22.32 -2.91 2.35
N ALA A 258 23.30 -2.08 2.00
CA ALA A 258 23.33 -0.69 2.44
C ALA A 258 22.20 0.11 1.81
N LEU A 259 21.67 1.07 2.57
CA LEU A 259 20.57 1.94 2.16
C LEU A 259 21.08 3.37 1.97
N GLN A 260 20.38 4.12 1.12
CA GLN A 260 20.64 5.53 0.85
C GLN A 260 19.41 6.36 1.19
N VAL A 261 19.61 7.64 1.52
CA VAL A 261 18.53 8.59 1.77
C VAL A 261 17.71 8.76 0.48
N PRO A 262 16.39 8.51 0.49
CA PRO A 262 15.53 8.87 -0.63
C PRO A 262 15.39 10.40 -0.73
N THR A 263 15.72 10.97 -1.88
CA THR A 263 15.44 12.37 -2.24
C THR A 263 14.47 12.38 -3.41
N VAL A 264 13.21 12.69 -3.11
CA VAL A 264 12.09 12.45 -4.03
C VAL A 264 11.69 13.73 -4.75
N LEU A 265 11.58 13.66 -6.07
CA LEU A 265 10.87 14.62 -6.90
C LEU A 265 9.53 14.03 -7.33
N LEU A 266 8.44 14.76 -7.08
CA LEU A 266 7.10 14.44 -7.57
C LEU A 266 6.76 15.36 -8.75
N ALA A 267 6.51 14.77 -9.91
CA ALA A 267 6.06 15.49 -11.09
C ALA A 267 4.59 15.90 -10.93
N ILE A 268 4.33 17.21 -11.02
CA ILE A 268 3.00 17.82 -10.96
C ILE A 268 2.74 18.66 -12.22
N GLY A 269 1.56 19.25 -12.35
CA GLY A 269 1.21 20.14 -13.48
C GLY A 269 -0.27 20.04 -13.86
N ASP A 270 -0.70 20.83 -14.85
CA ASP A 270 -2.12 20.98 -15.21
C ASP A 270 -2.79 19.67 -15.68
N GLU A 271 -2.02 18.80 -16.32
CA GLU A 271 -2.49 17.51 -16.85
C GLU A 271 -2.22 16.33 -15.90
N GLN A 272 -1.83 16.60 -14.65
CA GLN A 272 -1.64 15.57 -13.63
C GLN A 272 -2.90 15.42 -12.78
N ASN A 273 -3.19 14.19 -12.35
CA ASN A 273 -4.23 13.95 -11.37
C ASN A 273 -3.77 14.50 -10.01
N LEU A 274 -4.34 15.64 -9.62
CA LEU A 274 -3.99 16.31 -8.37
C LEU A 274 -4.32 15.50 -7.11
N TYR A 275 -5.28 14.56 -7.18
CA TYR A 275 -5.56 13.66 -6.05
C TYR A 275 -4.41 12.67 -5.86
N ASP A 276 -3.98 11.98 -6.92
CA ASP A 276 -2.86 11.03 -6.83
C ASP A 276 -1.56 11.73 -6.40
N ALA A 277 -1.26 12.91 -6.97
CA ALA A 277 -0.11 13.71 -6.55
C ALA A 277 -0.24 14.16 -5.08
N GLY A 278 -1.42 14.64 -4.68
CA GLY A 278 -1.70 15.07 -3.31
C GLY A 278 -1.62 13.93 -2.29
N GLU A 279 -1.98 12.71 -2.68
CA GLU A 279 -1.88 11.52 -1.83
C GLU A 279 -0.43 11.07 -1.62
N VAL A 280 0.40 11.11 -2.67
CA VAL A 280 1.86 10.91 -2.54
C VAL A 280 2.46 11.99 -1.63
N TRP A 281 2.15 13.26 -1.90
CA TRP A 281 2.66 14.37 -1.09
C TRP A 281 2.25 14.23 0.38
N HIS A 282 0.98 13.98 0.66
CA HIS A 282 0.47 13.79 2.02
C HIS A 282 1.10 12.58 2.72
N LEU A 283 1.31 11.45 2.02
CA LEU A 283 2.00 10.31 2.61
C LEU A 283 3.43 10.68 3.02
N LEU A 284 4.19 11.31 2.14
CA LEU A 284 5.59 11.64 2.41
C LEU A 284 5.71 12.73 3.48
N ASP A 285 5.11 13.89 3.25
CA ASP A 285 5.26 15.07 4.11
C ASP A 285 4.55 14.89 5.46
N PHE A 286 3.25 14.59 5.44
CA PHE A 286 2.43 14.60 6.65
C PHE A 286 2.57 13.33 7.50
N ARG A 287 2.67 12.15 6.87
CA ARG A 287 2.72 10.87 7.63
C ARG A 287 4.13 10.41 7.92
N MET A 288 4.97 10.44 6.89
CA MET A 288 6.30 9.86 6.95
C MET A 288 7.39 10.88 7.32
N ASP A 289 7.05 12.16 7.48
CA ASP A 289 8.01 13.22 7.81
C ASP A 289 9.20 13.22 6.83
N MET A 290 8.88 13.04 5.54
CA MET A 290 9.84 12.90 4.45
C MET A 290 9.71 14.09 3.49
N PRO A 291 10.81 14.79 3.17
CA PRO A 291 10.76 15.89 2.24
C PRO A 291 10.49 15.40 0.81
N VAL A 292 9.60 16.10 0.10
CA VAL A 292 9.33 15.87 -1.32
C VAL A 292 9.41 17.19 -2.08
N THR A 293 10.12 17.18 -3.21
CA THR A 293 10.16 18.32 -4.13
C THR A 293 9.04 18.19 -5.13
N LEU A 294 8.13 19.16 -5.17
CA LEU A 294 7.11 19.26 -6.22
C LEU A 294 7.66 20.06 -7.39
N ARG A 295 7.60 19.52 -8.61
CA ARG A 295 8.05 20.23 -9.81
C ARG A 295 7.09 20.01 -10.96
N ASP A 296 6.80 21.08 -11.69
CA ASP A 296 6.01 20.98 -12.91
C ASP A 296 6.73 20.08 -13.92
N ARG A 297 6.04 19.05 -14.43
CA ARG A 297 6.60 18.04 -15.34
C ARG A 297 7.20 18.67 -16.59
N SER A 298 6.64 19.77 -17.09
CA SER A 298 7.13 20.47 -18.29
C SER A 298 8.50 21.15 -18.08
N THR A 299 8.92 21.32 -16.82
CA THR A 299 10.13 22.07 -16.45
C THR A 299 11.25 21.17 -15.91
N LEU A 300 11.12 19.85 -16.05
CA LEU A 300 12.13 18.91 -15.55
C LEU A 300 13.47 19.02 -16.26
N LYS A 301 13.52 19.53 -17.50
CA LYS A 301 14.78 19.81 -18.19
C LYS A 301 15.72 20.75 -17.43
N ASP A 302 15.16 21.65 -16.62
CA ASP A 302 15.91 22.71 -15.93
C ASP A 302 16.36 22.30 -14.52
N VAL A 303 16.06 21.06 -14.07
CA VAL A 303 16.44 20.61 -12.74
C VAL A 303 17.87 20.07 -12.72
N ASP A 304 18.50 20.14 -11.55
CA ASP A 304 19.71 19.39 -11.28
C ASP A 304 19.33 17.94 -10.90
N TRP A 305 19.34 17.06 -11.91
CA TRP A 305 19.01 15.65 -11.82
C TRP A 305 19.82 14.89 -10.76
N SER A 306 21.05 15.34 -10.48
CA SER A 306 21.95 14.65 -9.53
C SER A 306 21.50 14.76 -8.06
N ARG A 307 20.58 15.70 -7.77
CA ARG A 307 20.03 15.90 -6.42
C ARG A 307 18.97 14.85 -6.02
N TYR A 308 18.39 14.17 -7.01
CA TYR A 308 17.23 13.31 -6.80
C TYR A 308 17.61 11.85 -7.02
N THR A 309 17.24 11.01 -6.05
CA THR A 309 17.32 9.56 -6.21
C THR A 309 16.05 9.00 -6.84
N HIS A 310 14.91 9.69 -6.70
CA HIS A 310 13.62 9.22 -7.21
C HIS A 310 12.88 10.33 -7.97
N ILE A 311 12.24 9.95 -9.08
CA ILE A 311 11.25 10.78 -9.79
C ILE A 311 9.95 9.98 -9.86
N VAL A 312 8.87 10.57 -9.37
CA VAL A 312 7.53 9.97 -9.33
C VAL A 312 6.62 10.67 -10.31
N PHE A 313 6.03 9.90 -11.23
CA PHE A 313 4.99 10.33 -12.16
C PHE A 313 3.64 9.75 -11.71
N PRO A 314 2.78 10.56 -11.08
CA PRO A 314 1.44 10.14 -10.67
C PRO A 314 0.54 9.98 -11.90
N SER A 315 -0.68 9.46 -11.71
CA SER A 315 -1.65 9.39 -12.81
C SER A 315 -1.91 10.77 -13.40
N GLY A 316 -2.25 10.83 -14.68
CA GLY A 316 -2.55 12.07 -15.38
C GLY A 316 -2.88 11.76 -16.83
N ASP A 317 -2.90 12.80 -17.64
CA ASP A 317 -2.90 12.70 -19.09
C ASP A 317 -1.45 12.73 -19.60
N TYR A 318 -1.06 11.67 -20.28
CA TYR A 318 0.26 11.50 -20.90
C TYR A 318 0.14 11.24 -22.40
N GLU A 319 -1.07 11.37 -22.96
CA GLU A 319 -1.29 11.34 -24.40
C GLU A 319 -0.49 12.50 -25.03
N ASP A 320 0.29 12.18 -26.06
CA ASP A 320 1.18 13.11 -26.78
C ASP A 320 2.22 13.85 -25.90
N PHE A 321 2.50 13.37 -24.70
CA PHE A 321 3.50 13.98 -23.83
C PHE A 321 4.92 13.54 -24.23
N GLU A 322 5.58 14.30 -25.11
CA GLU A 322 6.94 14.05 -25.60
C GLU A 322 7.92 15.15 -25.15
N PRO A 323 8.39 15.12 -23.89
CA PRO A 323 9.30 16.15 -23.42
C PRO A 323 10.70 16.05 -24.05
N ASP A 324 11.35 17.19 -24.24
CA ASP A 324 12.71 17.31 -24.79
C ASP A 324 13.82 16.71 -23.88
N TYR A 325 13.47 16.26 -22.67
CA TYR A 325 14.39 15.70 -21.68
C TYR A 325 14.35 14.16 -21.58
N LEU A 326 13.63 13.45 -22.46
CA LEU A 326 13.50 11.98 -22.38
C LEU A 326 14.85 11.24 -22.37
N ASP A 327 15.81 11.65 -23.21
CA ASP A 327 17.15 11.06 -23.22
C ASP A 327 17.87 11.27 -21.88
N ARG A 328 17.72 12.46 -21.28
CA ARG A 328 18.31 12.75 -19.98
C ARG A 328 17.67 11.90 -18.89
N LEU A 329 16.35 11.67 -18.94
CA LEU A 329 15.61 10.81 -18.02
C LEU A 329 16.13 9.37 -18.11
N ARG A 330 16.24 8.80 -19.32
CA ARG A 330 16.79 7.46 -19.55
C ARG A 330 18.21 7.32 -19.03
N LEU A 331 19.06 8.32 -19.29
CA LEU A 331 20.42 8.34 -18.77
C LEU A 331 20.45 8.40 -17.23
N TRP A 332 19.60 9.24 -16.62
CA TRP A 332 19.52 9.38 -15.17
C TRP A 332 19.09 8.08 -14.48
N VAL A 333 18.12 7.35 -15.06
CA VAL A 333 17.75 6.02 -14.58
C VAL A 333 18.96 5.08 -14.66
N ASN A 334 19.62 4.98 -15.83
CA ASN A 334 20.80 4.13 -16.00
C ASN A 334 21.94 4.45 -15.01
N GLU A 335 22.08 5.71 -14.59
CA GLU A 335 23.09 6.19 -13.64
C GLU A 335 22.81 5.79 -12.18
N GLY A 336 21.58 5.34 -11.85
CA GLY A 336 21.18 4.99 -10.49
C GLY A 336 19.84 5.54 -10.05
N GLY A 337 19.18 6.37 -10.86
CA GLY A 337 17.88 6.94 -10.55
C GLY A 337 16.76 5.91 -10.55
N THR A 338 15.76 6.11 -9.70
CA THR A 338 14.55 5.29 -9.67
C THR A 338 13.36 6.05 -10.22
N LEU A 339 12.77 5.54 -11.30
CA LEU A 339 11.58 6.08 -11.92
C LEU A 339 10.34 5.32 -11.45
N ILE A 340 9.37 6.03 -10.89
CA ILE A 340 8.11 5.44 -10.40
C ILE A 340 6.94 5.98 -11.23
N GLY A 341 6.23 5.10 -11.93
CA GLY A 341 4.99 5.43 -12.64
C GLY A 341 3.77 4.87 -11.91
N MET A 342 2.69 5.64 -11.84
CA MET A 342 1.42 5.21 -11.22
C MET A 342 0.26 5.32 -12.22
N ARG A 343 -0.54 4.26 -12.32
CA ARG A 343 -1.80 4.18 -13.08
C ARG A 343 -1.62 4.65 -14.52
N LYS A 344 -2.29 5.74 -14.93
CA LYS A 344 -2.23 6.24 -16.31
C LYS A 344 -0.85 6.77 -16.73
N ALA A 345 0.07 6.99 -15.81
CA ALA A 345 1.47 7.25 -16.16
C ALA A 345 2.23 6.01 -16.60
N VAL A 346 1.77 4.81 -16.20
CA VAL A 346 2.50 3.56 -16.43
C VAL A 346 2.74 3.29 -17.92
N PRO A 347 1.76 3.38 -18.82
CA PRO A 347 2.01 3.18 -20.25
C PRO A 347 3.07 4.14 -20.80
N TRP A 348 3.02 5.41 -20.42
CA TRP A 348 3.99 6.42 -20.85
C TRP A 348 5.39 6.14 -20.29
N VAL A 349 5.52 5.86 -18.99
CA VAL A 349 6.81 5.53 -18.38
C VAL A 349 7.42 4.30 -19.04
N ARG A 350 6.60 3.25 -19.24
CA ARG A 350 7.03 1.99 -19.86
C ARG A 350 7.52 2.20 -21.29
N ALA A 351 6.74 2.88 -22.13
CA ALA A 351 7.09 3.16 -23.52
C ALA A 351 8.39 3.96 -23.66
N ASN A 352 8.65 4.86 -22.72
CA ASN A 352 9.84 5.72 -22.75
C ASN A 352 11.07 5.13 -22.03
N THR A 353 10.93 3.95 -21.41
CA THR A 353 12.03 3.29 -20.70
C THR A 353 12.16 1.80 -21.05
N LEU A 354 11.26 0.94 -20.57
CA LEU A 354 11.35 -0.51 -20.75
C LEU A 354 11.16 -0.96 -22.19
N ASP A 355 10.17 -0.38 -22.88
CA ASP A 355 9.86 -0.73 -24.27
C ASP A 355 10.54 0.24 -25.25
N TRP A 356 11.42 1.11 -24.76
CA TRP A 356 12.09 2.09 -25.61
C TRP A 356 13.12 1.41 -26.50
N ILE A 357 13.05 1.73 -27.79
CA ILE A 357 13.99 1.27 -28.80
C ILE A 357 14.84 2.46 -29.22
N ASP A 358 16.16 2.26 -29.25
CA ASP A 358 17.08 3.26 -29.78
C ASP A 358 16.75 3.56 -31.25
N PRO A 359 16.47 4.82 -31.61
CA PRO A 359 16.20 5.21 -33.00
C PRO A 359 17.32 4.80 -33.99
N ASP A 360 18.55 4.62 -33.51
CA ASP A 360 19.68 4.17 -34.33
C ASP A 360 19.77 2.64 -34.47
N ASP A 361 18.98 1.87 -33.71
CA ASP A 361 18.91 0.40 -33.78
C ASP A 361 17.86 -0.07 -34.80
N LEU A 362 18.30 -0.12 -36.07
CA LEU A 362 17.45 -0.53 -37.20
C LEU A 362 16.94 -1.98 -37.10
N GLU A 363 17.63 -2.87 -36.36
CA GLU A 363 17.21 -4.26 -36.19
C GLU A 363 16.05 -4.36 -35.19
N ALA A 364 16.18 -3.69 -34.04
CA ALA A 364 15.12 -3.62 -33.04
C ALA A 364 13.86 -2.93 -33.60
N ILE A 365 14.02 -1.87 -34.41
CA ILE A 365 12.91 -1.22 -35.11
C ILE A 365 12.18 -2.22 -36.03
N ALA A 366 12.92 -2.95 -36.88
CA ALA A 366 12.32 -3.91 -37.79
C ALA A 366 11.60 -5.06 -37.07
N ALA A 367 12.15 -5.52 -35.93
CA ALA A 367 11.51 -6.53 -35.09
C ALA A 367 10.17 -6.01 -34.50
N ARG A 368 10.16 -4.79 -33.98
CA ARG A 368 8.95 -4.17 -33.42
C ARG A 368 7.88 -3.90 -34.47
N GLU A 369 8.26 -3.45 -35.67
CA GLU A 369 7.32 -3.26 -36.78
C GLU A 369 6.67 -4.59 -37.20
N ALA A 370 7.43 -5.68 -37.23
CA ALA A 370 6.89 -7.01 -37.54
C ALA A 370 5.91 -7.52 -36.47
N GLU A 371 6.20 -7.25 -35.19
CA GLU A 371 5.30 -7.57 -34.06
C GLU A 371 3.98 -6.80 -34.15
N ILE A 372 4.05 -5.47 -34.35
CA ILE A 372 2.86 -4.62 -34.53
C ILE A 372 2.02 -5.10 -35.71
N ALA A 373 2.65 -5.43 -36.83
CA ALA A 373 1.96 -5.95 -38.01
C ALA A 373 1.21 -7.26 -37.72
N ALA A 374 1.78 -8.13 -36.87
CA ALA A 374 1.16 -9.39 -36.46
C ALA A 374 -0.02 -9.21 -35.47
N GLU A 375 -0.02 -8.12 -34.69
CA GLU A 375 -1.04 -7.82 -33.68
C GLU A 375 -2.24 -7.01 -34.19
N THR A 376 -2.19 -6.53 -35.44
CA THR A 376 -3.27 -5.74 -36.05
C THR A 376 -4.59 -6.53 -36.03
N LYS A 377 -5.45 -6.28 -35.03
CA LYS A 377 -6.80 -6.82 -34.97
C LYS A 377 -7.68 -6.07 -35.97
N GLU A 378 -8.46 -6.81 -36.76
CA GLU A 378 -9.56 -6.24 -37.52
C GLU A 378 -10.50 -5.52 -36.54
N GLU A 379 -10.77 -4.24 -36.78
CA GLU A 379 -11.79 -3.51 -36.03
C GLU A 379 -13.14 -4.19 -36.25
N GLU A 380 -13.71 -4.72 -35.16
CA GLU A 380 -15.07 -5.27 -35.19
C GLU A 380 -16.03 -4.18 -35.70
N PRO A 381 -16.88 -4.46 -36.70
CA PRO A 381 -17.81 -3.48 -37.23
C PRO A 381 -18.73 -2.98 -36.10
N LEU A 382 -18.82 -1.66 -35.95
CA LEU A 382 -19.65 -1.03 -34.92
C LEU A 382 -21.12 -1.46 -35.06
N GLU A 383 -21.59 -2.30 -34.14
CA GLU A 383 -22.99 -2.68 -34.06
C GLU A 383 -23.83 -1.47 -33.62
N ARG A 384 -24.91 -1.19 -34.37
CA ARG A 384 -25.84 -0.10 -34.02
C ARG A 384 -26.79 -0.57 -32.91
N LEU A 385 -26.59 -0.06 -31.69
CA LEU A 385 -27.46 -0.30 -30.54
C LEU A 385 -28.60 0.73 -30.43
N SER A 386 -29.66 0.39 -29.68
CA SER A 386 -30.71 1.36 -29.30
C SER A 386 -30.17 2.35 -28.27
N TYR A 387 -30.68 3.59 -28.27
CA TYR A 387 -30.31 4.56 -27.24
C TYR A 387 -30.77 4.14 -25.84
N ASP A 388 -31.86 3.38 -25.74
CA ASP A 388 -32.34 2.79 -24.48
C ASP A 388 -31.33 1.78 -23.88
N ASP A 389 -30.42 1.24 -24.69
CA ASP A 389 -29.38 0.31 -24.24
C ASP A 389 -28.09 1.04 -23.80
N LYS A 390 -28.04 2.38 -23.89
CA LYS A 390 -26.83 3.16 -23.60
C LYS A 390 -26.30 2.91 -22.19
N ASP A 391 -27.16 2.92 -21.17
CA ASP A 391 -26.70 2.73 -19.79
C ASP A 391 -26.16 1.30 -19.57
N ARG A 392 -26.79 0.30 -20.22
CA ARG A 392 -26.29 -1.09 -20.21
C ARG A 392 -24.97 -1.22 -20.97
N PHE A 393 -24.82 -0.53 -22.09
CA PHE A 393 -23.60 -0.50 -22.90
C PHE A 393 -22.45 0.17 -22.12
N ASP A 394 -22.70 1.32 -21.52
CA ASP A 394 -21.71 2.04 -20.72
C ASP A 394 -21.27 1.22 -19.50
N ALA A 395 -22.19 0.48 -18.88
CA ALA A 395 -21.90 -0.41 -17.75
C ALA A 395 -20.90 -1.54 -18.07
N VAL A 396 -20.78 -1.96 -19.35
CA VAL A 396 -19.83 -3.01 -19.77
C VAL A 396 -18.37 -2.59 -19.57
N ASP A 397 -18.08 -1.29 -19.57
CA ASP A 397 -16.73 -0.76 -19.40
C ASP A 397 -16.46 -0.19 -17.99
N VAL A 398 -17.41 -0.32 -17.06
CA VAL A 398 -17.31 0.26 -15.72
C VAL A 398 -16.38 -0.56 -14.81
N ILE A 399 -15.48 0.16 -14.14
CA ILE A 399 -14.86 -0.26 -12.88
C ILE A 399 -15.29 0.77 -11.85
N GLY A 400 -16.32 0.44 -11.08
CA GLY A 400 -16.97 1.39 -10.18
C GLY A 400 -16.20 1.63 -8.90
N GLY A 401 -14.87 1.60 -8.90
CA GLY A 401 -14.03 1.60 -7.70
C GLY A 401 -14.29 0.36 -6.84
N ALA A 402 -13.46 -0.65 -7.01
CA ALA A 402 -13.61 -1.95 -6.39
C ALA A 402 -12.32 -2.37 -5.66
N ILE A 403 -12.45 -3.35 -4.77
CA ILE A 403 -11.34 -3.93 -4.03
C ILE A 403 -10.96 -5.23 -4.74
N PHE A 404 -9.72 -5.29 -5.19
CA PHE A 404 -9.16 -6.46 -5.84
C PHE A 404 -8.28 -7.25 -4.86
N THR A 405 -8.31 -8.57 -4.94
CA THR A 405 -7.30 -9.44 -4.33
C THR A 405 -6.13 -9.65 -5.27
N ALA A 406 -4.94 -9.64 -4.69
CA ALA A 406 -3.69 -9.86 -5.41
C ALA A 406 -2.75 -10.77 -4.62
N ASP A 407 -1.82 -11.39 -5.34
CA ASP A 407 -0.72 -12.19 -4.80
C ASP A 407 0.57 -11.37 -4.90
N LEU A 408 1.23 -11.16 -3.76
CA LEU A 408 2.50 -10.45 -3.60
C LEU A 408 3.63 -11.46 -3.47
N ASP A 409 4.73 -11.22 -4.19
CA ASP A 409 6.00 -11.83 -3.85
C ASP A 409 6.63 -11.15 -2.61
N ASP A 410 6.42 -11.76 -1.44
CA ASP A 410 6.96 -11.30 -0.16
C ASP A 410 8.45 -11.61 0.04
N ALA A 411 9.08 -12.30 -0.92
CA ALA A 411 10.53 -12.45 -1.01
C ALA A 411 11.21 -11.31 -1.79
N HIS A 412 10.48 -10.63 -2.68
CA HIS A 412 10.96 -9.44 -3.39
C HIS A 412 11.09 -8.26 -2.39
N PRO A 413 12.14 -7.41 -2.47
CA PRO A 413 12.30 -6.27 -1.57
C PRO A 413 11.11 -5.32 -1.51
N LEU A 414 10.37 -5.16 -2.62
CA LEU A 414 9.13 -4.39 -2.64
C LEU A 414 7.97 -5.03 -1.85
N GLY A 415 8.06 -6.32 -1.52
CA GLY A 415 7.12 -7.05 -0.66
C GLY A 415 7.53 -7.12 0.81
N PHE A 416 8.66 -6.53 1.22
CA PHE A 416 9.10 -6.59 2.61
C PHE A 416 8.14 -5.88 3.56
N GLY A 417 8.00 -6.43 4.77
CA GLY A 417 7.15 -5.89 5.83
C GLY A 417 5.66 -6.25 5.74
N PHE A 418 5.25 -7.03 4.73
CA PHE A 418 3.93 -7.62 4.64
C PHE A 418 3.84 -8.97 5.36
N LYS A 419 2.64 -9.32 5.84
CA LYS A 419 2.38 -10.62 6.47
C LYS A 419 1.64 -11.52 5.49
N GLY A 420 2.39 -12.37 4.81
CA GLY A 420 1.89 -13.27 3.78
C GLY A 420 1.66 -12.58 2.43
N ARG A 421 1.28 -13.38 1.44
CA ARG A 421 1.23 -12.96 0.04
C ARG A 421 -0.06 -12.28 -0.39
N ARG A 422 -1.18 -12.51 0.30
CA ARG A 422 -2.47 -11.96 -0.11
C ARG A 422 -2.56 -10.47 0.23
N LEU A 423 -2.84 -9.64 -0.78
CA LEU A 423 -3.10 -8.22 -0.64
C LEU A 423 -4.49 -7.82 -1.13
N TYR A 424 -4.89 -6.62 -0.74
CA TYR A 424 -6.08 -5.94 -1.25
C TYR A 424 -5.68 -4.60 -1.88
N LEU A 425 -6.02 -4.43 -3.14
CA LEU A 425 -5.71 -3.26 -3.95
C LEU A 425 -7.01 -2.53 -4.32
N HIS A 426 -6.97 -1.20 -4.38
CA HIS A 426 -8.10 -0.43 -4.87
C HIS A 426 -7.99 -0.22 -6.38
N LYS A 427 -8.92 -0.80 -7.14
CA LYS A 427 -8.96 -0.76 -8.61
C LYS A 427 -10.08 0.17 -9.08
N ASN A 428 -9.73 1.18 -9.87
CA ASN A 428 -10.66 2.12 -10.50
C ASN A 428 -10.12 2.64 -11.85
N ILE A 429 -9.25 1.86 -12.49
CA ILE A 429 -8.81 2.04 -13.88
C ILE A 429 -8.90 0.70 -14.59
N LYS A 430 -9.14 0.69 -15.90
CA LYS A 430 -9.39 -0.54 -16.68
C LYS A 430 -8.17 -1.04 -17.44
N GLU A 431 -7.17 -0.20 -17.58
CA GLU A 431 -5.95 -0.50 -18.30
C GLU A 431 -5.16 -1.59 -17.56
N PRO A 432 -4.91 -2.75 -18.18
CA PRO A 432 -4.04 -3.76 -17.61
C PRO A 432 -2.59 -3.31 -17.73
N LEU A 433 -1.79 -3.68 -16.73
CA LEU A 433 -0.33 -3.65 -16.88
C LEU A 433 0.10 -4.98 -17.50
N LEU A 434 0.88 -4.92 -18.57
CA LEU A 434 1.40 -6.11 -19.24
C LEU A 434 2.65 -6.63 -18.52
N PRO A 435 2.89 -7.95 -18.48
CA PRO A 435 4.15 -8.49 -17.96
C PRO A 435 5.36 -8.02 -18.79
N THR A 436 6.55 -8.26 -18.25
CA THR A 436 7.84 -8.14 -18.92
C THR A 436 8.40 -9.54 -19.18
N ASP A 437 9.47 -9.63 -19.97
CA ASP A 437 10.15 -10.91 -20.20
C ASP A 437 10.94 -11.40 -18.98
N ASN A 438 11.15 -10.54 -17.98
CA ASN A 438 11.78 -10.89 -16.72
C ASN A 438 10.80 -11.68 -15.82
N PRO A 439 11.06 -12.97 -15.53
CA PRO A 439 10.16 -13.80 -14.73
C PRO A 439 10.04 -13.34 -13.27
N PHE A 440 10.93 -12.47 -12.79
CA PHE A 440 10.91 -11.88 -11.45
C PHE A 440 10.43 -10.43 -11.45
N GLY A 441 10.14 -9.84 -12.63
CA GLY A 441 9.73 -8.44 -12.77
C GLY A 441 8.32 -8.18 -12.23
N THR A 442 7.44 -9.19 -12.26
CA THR A 442 6.09 -9.09 -11.68
C THR A 442 6.12 -9.34 -10.17
N VAL A 443 6.08 -8.26 -9.40
CA VAL A 443 6.10 -8.31 -7.93
C VAL A 443 4.72 -8.61 -7.35
N ILE A 444 3.68 -8.07 -7.98
CA ILE A 444 2.28 -8.32 -7.60
C ILE A 444 1.49 -8.67 -8.85
N ALA A 445 0.69 -9.73 -8.77
CA ALA A 445 -0.30 -10.08 -9.79
C ALA A 445 -1.70 -10.11 -9.16
N TYR A 446 -2.72 -9.63 -9.89
CA TYR A 446 -4.10 -9.82 -9.46
C TYR A 446 -4.43 -11.32 -9.41
N SER A 447 -5.34 -11.71 -8.51
CA SER A 447 -5.85 -13.08 -8.47
C SER A 447 -6.62 -13.43 -9.76
N GLN A 448 -6.78 -14.72 -10.04
CA GLN A 448 -7.59 -15.19 -11.18
C GLN A 448 -9.08 -14.84 -11.04
N ASP A 449 -9.59 -14.85 -9.81
CA ASP A 449 -10.86 -14.20 -9.46
C ASP A 449 -10.53 -12.97 -8.61
N PRO A 450 -10.31 -11.80 -9.23
CA PRO A 450 -9.68 -10.69 -8.53
C PRO A 450 -10.68 -9.87 -7.70
N VAL A 451 -11.98 -9.88 -7.99
CA VAL A 451 -12.91 -8.94 -7.34
C VAL A 451 -13.29 -9.44 -5.95
N TYR A 452 -12.79 -8.76 -4.92
CA TYR A 452 -13.15 -9.03 -3.54
C TYR A 452 -14.46 -8.37 -3.15
N SER A 453 -14.60 -7.06 -3.42
CA SER A 453 -15.75 -6.24 -3.05
C SER A 453 -15.91 -5.12 -4.07
N GLY A 454 -17.13 -4.66 -4.32
CA GLY A 454 -17.44 -3.67 -5.35
C GLY A 454 -17.87 -4.28 -6.68
N TYR A 455 -18.25 -3.39 -7.59
CA TYR A 455 -18.74 -3.72 -8.91
C TYR A 455 -17.65 -3.56 -9.97
N VAL A 456 -17.54 -4.59 -10.81
CA VAL A 456 -16.68 -4.64 -11.99
C VAL A 456 -17.46 -5.42 -13.05
N SER A 457 -17.50 -4.90 -14.28
CA SER A 457 -18.10 -5.65 -15.39
C SER A 457 -17.33 -6.95 -15.68
N ASP A 458 -18.01 -7.96 -16.23
CA ASP A 458 -17.37 -9.25 -16.54
C ASP A 458 -16.20 -9.08 -17.52
N LYS A 459 -16.35 -8.22 -18.53
CA LYS A 459 -15.28 -7.86 -19.47
C LYS A 459 -14.02 -7.36 -18.77
N ASN A 460 -14.16 -6.44 -17.81
CA ASN A 460 -13.02 -5.88 -17.07
C ASN A 460 -12.46 -6.89 -16.06
N ARG A 461 -13.31 -7.71 -15.44
CA ARG A 461 -12.87 -8.81 -14.56
C ARG A 461 -11.94 -9.76 -15.32
N ASP A 462 -12.37 -10.21 -16.49
CA ASP A 462 -11.62 -11.16 -17.31
C ASP A 462 -10.33 -10.54 -17.86
N ALA A 463 -10.39 -9.27 -18.31
CA ALA A 463 -9.21 -8.57 -18.83
C ALA A 463 -8.12 -8.31 -17.77
N LEU A 464 -8.50 -8.21 -16.49
CA LEU A 464 -7.56 -7.90 -15.39
C LEU A 464 -7.11 -9.15 -14.62
N ALA A 465 -7.85 -10.27 -14.72
CA ALA A 465 -7.53 -11.52 -14.03
C ALA A 465 -6.10 -11.98 -14.32
N GLY A 466 -5.31 -12.21 -13.27
CA GLY A 466 -3.92 -12.68 -13.41
C GLY A 466 -2.92 -11.65 -13.95
N THR A 467 -3.35 -10.45 -14.35
CA THR A 467 -2.44 -9.42 -14.86
C THR A 467 -1.57 -8.84 -13.73
N PRO A 468 -0.35 -8.35 -14.04
CA PRO A 468 0.45 -7.60 -13.10
C PRO A 468 -0.29 -6.40 -12.50
N ALA A 469 -0.06 -6.15 -11.21
CA ALA A 469 -0.47 -4.94 -10.50
C ALA A 469 0.74 -4.08 -10.07
N LEU A 470 1.92 -4.69 -9.97
CA LEU A 470 3.19 -4.02 -9.70
C LEU A 470 4.30 -4.72 -10.48
N ILE A 471 5.01 -3.95 -11.31
CA ILE A 471 6.25 -4.39 -11.97
C ILE A 471 7.43 -3.61 -11.40
N ALA A 472 8.56 -4.29 -11.22
CA ALA A 472 9.81 -3.68 -10.82
C ALA A 472 10.95 -4.25 -11.67
N GLU A 473 11.53 -3.39 -12.50
CA GLU A 473 12.65 -3.74 -13.36
C GLU A 473 13.90 -2.97 -12.94
N ARG A 474 15.04 -3.61 -13.14
CA ARG A 474 16.33 -2.91 -13.07
C ARG A 474 16.60 -2.30 -14.44
N SER A 475 17.40 -1.25 -14.41
CA SER A 475 17.91 -0.60 -15.62
C SER A 475 19.33 -0.14 -15.27
N ASN A 476 20.28 -1.04 -15.51
CA ASN A 476 21.66 -0.91 -15.06
C ASN A 476 21.72 -0.63 -13.54
N LYS A 477 22.12 0.59 -13.13
CA LYS A 477 22.21 0.97 -11.71
C LYS A 477 20.90 1.49 -11.13
N GLY A 478 19.95 1.89 -11.96
CA GLY A 478 18.64 2.38 -11.52
C GLY A 478 17.55 1.34 -11.64
N SER A 479 16.32 1.80 -11.44
CA SER A 479 15.13 0.94 -11.49
C SER A 479 13.90 1.67 -12.00
N ILE A 480 12.99 0.89 -12.57
CA ILE A 480 11.70 1.35 -13.09
C ILE A 480 10.62 0.57 -12.34
N ILE A 481 9.75 1.28 -11.63
CA ILE A 481 8.70 0.69 -10.80
C ILE A 481 7.34 1.20 -11.27
N LEU A 482 6.46 0.28 -11.65
CA LEU A 482 5.19 0.59 -12.30
C LEU A 482 4.03 0.05 -11.45
N PHE A 483 3.25 0.97 -10.87
CA PHE A 483 2.05 0.63 -10.11
C PHE A 483 0.81 0.73 -11.00
N ALA A 484 0.12 -0.39 -11.24
CA ALA A 484 -1.15 -0.36 -11.98
C ALA A 484 -2.24 0.40 -11.20
N ASP A 485 -2.20 0.34 -9.86
CA ASP A 485 -3.15 1.01 -8.97
C ASP A 485 -2.52 2.18 -8.21
N ASN A 486 -3.33 2.92 -7.46
CA ASN A 486 -2.80 3.92 -6.52
C ASN A 486 -2.43 3.23 -5.18
N PRO A 487 -1.15 3.12 -4.79
CA PRO A 487 -0.76 2.58 -3.47
C PRO A 487 -1.14 3.49 -2.29
N ASN A 488 -1.59 4.72 -2.55
CA ASN A 488 -1.83 5.76 -1.56
C ASN A 488 -3.28 6.26 -1.53
N PHE A 489 -4.18 5.50 -2.18
CA PHE A 489 -5.55 5.90 -2.49
C PHE A 489 -6.26 6.66 -1.36
N ARG A 490 -6.66 7.91 -1.67
CA ARG A 490 -7.41 8.86 -0.84
C ARG A 490 -6.84 9.11 0.55
N GLY A 491 -5.58 8.77 0.77
CA GLY A 491 -4.96 8.77 2.08
C GLY A 491 -5.59 7.79 3.07
N TYR A 492 -6.67 7.06 2.82
CA TYR A 492 -7.19 6.10 3.81
C TYR A 492 -6.75 4.66 3.55
N TRP A 493 -6.07 4.40 2.43
CA TRP A 493 -5.59 3.07 2.08
C TRP A 493 -4.23 2.73 2.72
N TYR A 494 -4.21 2.62 4.05
CA TYR A 494 -3.00 2.30 4.83
C TYR A 494 -2.34 0.97 4.46
N GLY A 495 -3.13 0.01 3.98
CA GLY A 495 -2.71 -1.35 3.70
C GLY A 495 -1.66 -1.47 2.60
N THR A 496 -1.60 -0.53 1.65
CA THR A 496 -0.65 -0.57 0.52
C THR A 496 0.36 0.58 0.50
N ASN A 497 0.25 1.56 1.41
CA ASN A 497 1.25 2.65 1.52
C ASN A 497 2.68 2.11 1.65
N LYS A 498 2.85 0.97 2.34
CA LYS A 498 4.16 0.34 2.50
C LYS A 498 4.78 -0.09 1.16
N LEU A 499 3.99 -0.44 0.15
CA LEU A 499 4.51 -0.73 -1.20
C LEU A 499 5.22 0.50 -1.79
N PHE A 500 4.60 1.67 -1.66
CA PHE A 500 5.20 2.93 -2.11
C PHE A 500 6.47 3.25 -1.30
N MET A 501 6.44 3.03 0.02
CA MET A 501 7.64 3.23 0.85
C MET A 501 8.77 2.24 0.50
N ASN A 502 8.44 0.98 0.20
CA ASN A 502 9.42 0.01 -0.26
C ASN A 502 10.03 0.42 -1.60
N ALA A 503 9.23 1.01 -2.51
CA ALA A 503 9.70 1.54 -3.78
C ALA A 503 10.64 2.74 -3.63
N LEU A 504 10.65 3.42 -2.48
CA LEU A 504 11.60 4.51 -2.19
C LEU A 504 12.87 4.03 -1.48
N PHE A 505 12.74 3.09 -0.54
CA PHE A 505 13.87 2.66 0.27
C PHE A 505 14.60 1.44 -0.30
N PHE A 506 13.92 0.59 -1.07
CA PHE A 506 14.44 -0.71 -1.53
C PHE A 506 14.50 -0.87 -3.05
N SER A 507 14.35 0.22 -3.80
CA SER A 507 14.37 0.27 -5.28
C SER A 507 15.67 -0.23 -5.92
N THR A 508 16.75 -0.32 -5.16
CA THR A 508 18.07 -0.81 -5.60
C THR A 508 18.55 -2.04 -4.81
N VAL A 509 17.65 -2.69 -4.07
CA VAL A 509 17.97 -3.85 -3.22
C VAL A 509 17.74 -5.17 -3.95
N PHE A 510 16.90 -5.18 -4.99
CA PHE A 510 16.73 -6.32 -5.90
C PHE A 510 17.72 -6.24 -7.07
N ASP A 511 18.02 -7.40 -7.63
CA ASP A 511 18.98 -7.58 -8.72
C ASP A 511 18.25 -8.19 -9.93
N GLU A 512 18.74 -7.87 -11.13
CA GLU A 512 18.34 -8.57 -12.37
C GLU A 512 18.74 -10.06 -12.27
N PRO A 513 17.96 -10.98 -12.87
CA PRO A 513 18.44 -12.36 -13.04
C PRO A 513 19.73 -12.36 -13.85
N GLU A 514 20.66 -13.28 -13.53
CA GLU A 514 21.84 -13.48 -14.37
C GLU A 514 21.38 -14.00 -15.74
N ASP A 515 21.81 -13.36 -16.83
CA ASP A 515 21.58 -13.86 -18.19
C ASP A 515 22.20 -15.27 -18.34
N GLU A 516 21.46 -16.21 -18.94
CA GLU A 516 21.96 -17.57 -19.25
C GLU A 516 23.04 -17.60 -20.34
#